data_AF-A0A423U863-F1
#
_entry.id   AF-A0A423U863-F1
#
_cell.length_a   1.000
_cell.length_b   1.000
_cell.length_c   1.000
_cell.angle_alpha   90.00
_cell.angle_beta   90.00
_cell.angle_gamma   90.00
#
_symmetry.space_group_name_H-M   'P 1'
#
loop_
_entity.id
_entity.type
_entity.pdbx_description
1 polymer ?
#
loop_
_entity_poly.entity_id
_entity_poly.type
_entity_poly.pdbx_seq_one_letter_code
_entity_poly.pdbx_strand_id
1 'polypeptide(L)'
;MGVKDLWSLVSPTGEVLPLTALEGKAVAIDLSCWVVDCQALHLGHVARPHLRNLFFRTMALLNNGVLPVFVLEGDAPSMKWNTINSRNQRNFHSSANPTGKNSSVKTGKRSRFKSVLKECRELLDMLGVPWVQASGEAEATCAALNYHNMVEGVISQDSDVFLYGGQTVFRNFTANQSKATVEKFSMHLLEEHLKLTRGGLILLALLLGCDYFPAGVQGVGKDTAVRLLRVWYQKGVKDPNAVLGSVLWQLTQHSNLNARKWKNGNDEELEAGVRDRMLATDGFPFSDIIQEFRRRLDPPSLKVKWGQPQFSDLVRWCIIKLEWEGNYAVEKISPVVTRWMVTCGWYGGRISYPDLGLMPLSIVKRCVRRGVSACQVKWKVLSRNLPENSPVELTTDEPLHLLQASLPALLEEFEEAKAAKKVKGSYGEKLIVRLKMTLHPVVYKDLNHQIMFIPQVHPPGKLLQGKLKDLLIVQCLLWNPCRQILFIGCMILMVESGGLFTCLGEVVTRLP
;
A
#
# COMPACT_ATOMS: atom_id res chain seq x y z
N MET A 1 14.59 15.00 12.33
CA MET A 1 13.29 15.68 12.43
C MET A 1 12.79 15.43 13.85
N GLY A 2 12.36 16.49 14.54
CA GLY A 2 12.02 16.48 15.96
C GLY A 2 13.19 16.53 16.93
N VAL A 3 12.98 15.94 18.10
CA VAL A 3 13.91 15.91 19.23
C VAL A 3 15.27 15.30 18.87
N LYS A 4 16.34 16.02 19.25
CA LYS A 4 17.72 15.59 19.03
C LYS A 4 18.01 14.27 19.77
N ASP A 5 18.65 13.34 19.07
CA ASP A 5 19.07 12.02 19.57
C ASP A 5 17.95 11.08 20.09
N LEU A 6 16.68 11.50 20.11
CA LEU A 6 15.58 10.69 20.63
C LEU A 6 15.42 9.36 19.88
N TRP A 7 15.49 9.39 18.55
CA TRP A 7 15.44 8.17 17.73
C TRP A 7 16.56 7.17 18.05
N SER A 8 17.74 7.64 18.45
CA SER A 8 18.85 6.76 18.86
C SER A 8 18.62 6.09 20.21
N LEU A 9 17.82 6.73 21.07
CA LEU A 9 17.45 6.19 22.39
C LEU A 9 16.32 5.17 22.28
N VAL A 10 15.39 5.36 21.33
CA VAL A 10 14.19 4.51 21.20
C VAL A 10 14.34 3.40 20.16
N SER A 11 15.33 3.46 19.25
CA SER A 11 15.51 2.44 18.21
C SER A 11 15.55 0.99 18.72
N PRO A 12 16.09 0.66 19.92
CA PRO A 12 16.04 -0.72 20.44
C PRO A 12 14.63 -1.25 20.72
N THR A 13 13.62 -0.38 20.80
CA THR A 13 12.22 -0.75 21.05
C THR A 13 11.39 -0.93 19.77
N GLY A 14 12.00 -0.68 18.60
CA GLY A 14 11.34 -0.75 17.29
C GLY A 14 11.13 -2.19 16.83
N GLU A 15 9.93 -2.46 16.30
CA GLU A 15 9.59 -3.76 15.70
C GLU A 15 9.33 -3.58 14.20
N VAL A 16 10.09 -4.27 13.34
CA VAL A 16 9.87 -4.22 11.89
C VAL A 16 8.72 -5.15 11.49
N LEU A 17 7.66 -4.57 10.93
CA LEU A 17 6.47 -5.27 10.49
C LEU A 17 6.30 -5.21 8.96
N PRO A 18 5.79 -6.28 8.32
CA PRO A 18 5.30 -6.19 6.95
C PRO A 18 4.05 -5.31 6.90
N LEU A 19 3.81 -4.64 5.77
CA LEU A 19 2.66 -3.75 5.63
C LEU A 19 1.31 -4.48 5.75
N THR A 20 1.28 -5.78 5.43
CA THR A 20 0.11 -6.66 5.62
C THR A 20 -0.31 -6.80 7.08
N ALA A 21 0.58 -6.58 8.05
CA ALA A 21 0.22 -6.57 9.47
C ALA A 21 -0.69 -5.39 9.86
N LEU A 22 -0.84 -4.41 8.96
CA LEU A 22 -1.73 -3.26 9.10
C LEU A 22 -3.06 -3.42 8.33
N GLU A 23 -3.33 -4.60 7.76
CA GLU A 23 -4.57 -4.86 7.03
C GLU A 23 -5.81 -4.57 7.90
N GLY A 24 -6.78 -3.85 7.33
CA GLY A 24 -8.01 -3.44 8.02
C GLY A 24 -7.86 -2.26 8.98
N LYS A 25 -6.64 -1.74 9.19
CA LYS A 25 -6.39 -0.63 10.13
C LYS A 25 -6.37 0.71 9.40
N ALA A 26 -6.89 1.74 10.08
CA ALA A 26 -6.71 3.12 9.68
C ALA A 26 -5.43 3.69 10.29
N VAL A 27 -4.65 4.44 9.51
CA VAL A 27 -3.39 5.07 9.96
C VAL A 27 -3.34 6.54 9.55
N ALA A 28 -2.99 7.42 10.49
CA ALA A 28 -2.73 8.82 10.17
C ALA A 28 -1.36 8.96 9.51
N ILE A 29 -1.22 9.84 8.53
CA ILE A 29 0.04 10.07 7.82
C ILE A 29 0.36 11.54 7.82
N ASP A 30 1.52 11.88 8.36
CA ASP A 30 2.08 13.21 8.20
C ASP A 30 2.55 13.43 6.75
N LEU A 31 1.80 14.23 6.00
CA LEU A 31 2.08 14.48 4.59
C LEU A 31 3.32 15.35 4.39
N SER A 32 3.63 16.26 5.32
CA SER A 32 4.74 17.20 5.16
C SER A 32 6.07 16.46 5.10
N CYS A 33 6.26 15.47 5.98
CA CYS A 33 7.40 14.55 5.99
C CYS A 33 7.61 13.90 4.60
N TRP A 34 6.55 13.37 3.99
CA TRP A 34 6.67 12.70 2.69
C TRP A 34 6.97 13.65 1.53
N VAL A 35 6.42 14.86 1.56
CA VAL A 35 6.70 15.89 0.55
C VAL A 35 8.16 16.35 0.65
N VAL A 36 8.67 16.58 1.86
CA VAL A 36 10.05 17.01 2.11
C VAL A 36 11.05 15.93 1.71
N ASP A 37 10.80 14.66 2.08
CA ASP A 37 11.64 13.52 1.70
C ASP A 37 11.84 13.44 0.18
N CYS A 38 10.79 13.75 -0.61
CA CYS A 38 10.87 13.71 -2.07
C CYS A 38 11.69 14.85 -2.67
N GLN A 39 11.74 16.02 -2.03
CA GLN A 39 12.53 17.16 -2.51
C GLN A 39 14.04 16.95 -2.31
N ALA A 40 14.44 16.11 -1.35
CA ALA A 40 15.84 15.77 -1.10
C ALA A 40 16.41 14.77 -2.13
N LEU A 41 15.54 14.04 -2.83
CA LEU A 41 15.94 13.05 -3.83
C LEU A 41 16.14 13.72 -5.20
N HIS A 42 17.37 13.72 -5.71
CA HIS A 42 17.69 14.18 -7.07
C HIS A 42 17.25 13.14 -8.11
N LEU A 43 15.94 12.93 -8.24
CA LEU A 43 15.34 11.94 -9.15
C LEU A 43 15.30 12.46 -10.60
N GLY A 44 16.45 12.75 -11.22
CA GLY A 44 16.57 13.07 -12.65
C GLY A 44 15.48 14.01 -13.21
N HIS A 45 15.09 13.81 -14.48
CA HIS A 45 13.99 14.49 -15.15
C HIS A 45 12.62 13.84 -14.83
N VAL A 46 12.23 13.76 -13.56
CA VAL A 46 10.87 13.32 -13.18
C VAL A 46 10.02 14.54 -12.82
N ALA A 47 8.94 14.78 -13.57
CA ALA A 47 7.98 15.82 -13.26
C ALA A 47 7.27 15.54 -11.92
N ARG A 48 7.21 16.55 -11.05
CA ARG A 48 6.50 16.54 -9.74
C ARG A 48 6.66 15.20 -8.95
N PRO A 49 7.89 14.84 -8.54
CA PRO A 49 8.17 13.53 -7.92
C PRO A 49 7.41 13.31 -6.60
N HIS A 50 7.06 14.38 -5.89
CA HIS A 50 6.25 14.33 -4.67
C HIS A 50 4.84 13.78 -4.92
N LEU A 51 4.17 14.17 -6.01
CA LEU A 51 2.84 13.65 -6.37
C LEU A 51 2.91 12.19 -6.83
N ARG A 52 3.93 11.87 -7.64
CA ARG A 52 4.19 10.49 -8.08
C ARG A 52 4.41 9.56 -6.89
N ASN A 53 5.27 9.97 -5.95
CA ASN A 53 5.56 9.19 -4.76
C ASN A 53 4.34 9.09 -3.83
N LEU A 54 3.60 10.20 -3.64
CA LEU A 54 2.34 10.19 -2.89
C LEU A 54 1.38 9.16 -3.47
N PHE A 55 1.13 9.18 -4.78
CA PHE A 55 0.27 8.21 -5.46
C PHE A 55 0.70 6.77 -5.17
N PHE A 56 1.96 6.40 -5.43
CA PHE A 56 2.41 5.02 -5.27
C PHE A 56 2.46 4.55 -3.81
N ARG A 57 2.79 5.44 -2.87
CA ARG A 57 2.77 5.13 -1.44
C ARG A 57 1.34 4.92 -0.93
N THR A 58 0.40 5.78 -1.33
CA THR A 58 -1.03 5.61 -1.05
C THR A 58 -1.56 4.29 -1.61
N MET A 59 -1.18 3.95 -2.86
CA MET A 59 -1.55 2.68 -3.47
C MET A 59 -0.93 1.47 -2.78
N ALA A 60 0.29 1.57 -2.27
CA ALA A 60 0.89 0.51 -1.48
C ALA A 60 0.07 0.24 -0.21
N LEU A 61 -0.40 1.28 0.48
CA LEU A 61 -1.23 1.16 1.67
C LEU A 61 -2.59 0.53 1.36
N LEU A 62 -3.33 1.09 0.40
CA LEU A 62 -4.65 0.61 0.01
C LEU A 62 -4.64 -0.84 -0.49
N ASN A 63 -3.61 -1.23 -1.26
CA ASN A 63 -3.47 -2.60 -1.75
C ASN A 63 -3.19 -3.63 -0.65
N ASN A 64 -2.64 -3.20 0.49
CA ASN A 64 -2.46 -4.02 1.69
C ASN A 64 -3.64 -3.88 2.67
N GLY A 65 -4.76 -3.30 2.24
CA GLY A 65 -5.96 -3.14 3.06
C GLY A 65 -5.81 -2.10 4.19
N VAL A 66 -4.79 -1.25 4.15
CA VAL A 66 -4.58 -0.16 5.11
C VAL A 66 -5.38 1.06 4.65
N LEU A 67 -6.10 1.72 5.55
CA LEU A 67 -6.82 2.96 5.26
C LEU A 67 -5.98 4.18 5.68
N PRO A 68 -5.31 4.88 4.74
CA PRO A 68 -4.58 6.09 5.07
C PRO A 68 -5.52 7.26 5.35
N VAL A 69 -5.19 8.04 6.37
CA VAL A 69 -5.77 9.35 6.66
C VAL A 69 -4.64 10.38 6.63
N PHE A 70 -4.60 11.23 5.61
CA PHE A 70 -3.51 12.21 5.48
C PHE A 70 -3.77 13.45 6.33
N VAL A 71 -2.75 13.93 7.02
CA VAL A 71 -2.80 15.19 7.75
C VAL A 71 -1.94 16.21 7.03
N LEU A 72 -2.57 17.30 6.61
CA LEU A 72 -1.91 18.44 5.99
C LEU A 72 -1.48 19.42 7.06
N GLU A 73 -0.27 19.95 6.91
CA GLU A 73 0.29 20.91 7.85
C GLU A 73 -0.45 22.26 7.81
N GLY A 74 -0.70 22.83 8.99
CA GLY A 74 -1.33 24.12 9.20
C GLY A 74 -0.32 25.26 9.29
N ASP A 75 -0.64 26.27 10.10
CA ASP A 75 0.29 27.37 10.36
C ASP A 75 1.11 27.08 11.62
N ALA A 76 2.42 26.91 11.44
CA ALA A 76 3.35 26.63 12.53
C ALA A 76 3.28 27.70 13.65
N PRO A 77 3.35 27.30 14.94
CA PRO A 77 3.36 28.21 16.08
C PRO A 77 4.48 29.25 15.98
N SER A 78 4.24 30.46 16.47
CA SER A 78 5.18 31.60 16.43
C SER A 78 6.58 31.24 16.95
N MET A 79 6.66 30.40 17.97
CA MET A 79 7.91 29.95 18.60
C MET A 79 8.83 29.14 17.65
N LYS A 80 8.28 28.46 16.64
CA LYS A 80 9.06 27.64 15.68
C LYS A 80 9.64 28.45 14.52
N TRP A 81 9.26 29.73 14.38
CA TRP A 81 9.66 30.55 13.22
C TRP A 81 11.16 30.76 13.11
N ASN A 82 11.85 30.92 14.24
CA ASN A 82 13.31 31.09 14.26
C ASN A 82 14.02 29.86 13.67
N THR A 83 13.62 28.66 14.10
CA THR A 83 14.15 27.38 13.59
C THR A 83 13.83 27.19 12.11
N ILE A 84 12.61 27.48 11.68
CA ILE A 84 12.18 27.41 10.29
C ILE A 84 13.02 28.36 9.42
N ASN A 85 13.24 29.59 9.88
CA ASN A 85 14.06 30.57 9.19
C ASN A 85 15.53 30.13 9.09
N SER A 86 16.11 29.59 10.17
CA SER A 86 17.48 29.07 10.16
C SER A 86 17.64 27.88 9.19
N ARG A 87 16.66 26.97 9.11
CA ARG A 87 16.65 25.88 8.12
C ARG A 87 16.60 26.42 6.69
N ASN A 88 15.73 27.39 6.44
CA ASN A 88 15.59 28.01 5.12
C ASN A 88 16.87 28.73 4.66
N GLN A 89 17.63 29.33 5.57
CA GLN A 89 18.91 29.98 5.29
C GLN A 89 20.03 28.98 4.97
N ARG A 90 20.10 27.85 5.69
CA ARG A 90 21.09 26.78 5.42
C ARG A 90 20.90 26.16 4.03
N ASN A 91 19.66 25.94 3.62
CA ASN A 91 19.33 25.44 2.27
C ASN A 91 19.58 26.47 1.14
N PHE A 92 19.91 27.73 1.46
CA PHE A 92 20.28 28.76 0.49
C PHE A 92 21.80 28.80 0.23
N HIS A 93 22.63 28.47 1.23
CA HIS A 93 24.09 28.47 1.09
C HIS A 93 24.64 27.29 0.27
N SER A 94 23.85 26.24 0.06
CA SER A 94 24.23 25.10 -0.78
C SER A 94 24.02 25.33 -2.29
N SER A 95 23.54 26.50 -2.72
CA SER A 95 23.24 26.77 -4.15
C SER A 95 23.54 28.21 -4.61
N ALA A 96 24.24 29.04 -3.84
CA ALA A 96 24.52 30.42 -4.25
C ALA A 96 26.00 30.61 -4.60
N ASN A 97 26.28 30.67 -5.90
CA ASN A 97 27.42 31.44 -6.42
C ASN A 97 27.26 32.90 -5.98
N PRO A 98 28.31 33.58 -5.50
CA PRO A 98 28.21 34.92 -4.96
C PRO A 98 28.24 35.95 -6.10
N THR A 99 27.10 36.20 -6.74
CA THR A 99 26.92 37.42 -7.53
C THR A 99 25.65 38.13 -7.09
N GLY A 100 25.86 39.34 -6.56
CA GLY A 100 24.86 40.11 -5.85
C GLY A 100 23.66 40.48 -6.68
N LYS A 101 22.49 40.47 -6.03
CA LYS A 101 21.40 41.43 -6.21
C LYS A 101 20.46 41.32 -5.01
N ASN A 102 20.34 42.41 -4.26
CA ASN A 102 19.30 42.61 -3.26
C ASN A 102 17.94 42.47 -3.94
N SER A 103 17.25 41.35 -3.67
CA SER A 103 15.85 41.19 -4.01
C SER A 103 15.12 40.51 -2.85
N SER A 104 13.88 40.92 -2.65
CA SER A 104 12.94 40.59 -1.57
C SER A 104 12.43 39.14 -1.64
N VAL A 105 13.28 38.14 -1.42
CA VAL A 105 12.97 36.70 -1.61
C VAL A 105 12.32 36.01 -0.39
N LYS A 106 11.77 36.75 0.60
CA LYS A 106 11.30 36.13 1.87
C LYS A 106 9.97 35.37 1.78
N THR A 107 9.14 35.55 0.74
CA THR A 107 7.76 35.00 0.65
C THR A 107 7.57 33.84 -0.33
N GLY A 108 8.52 33.57 -1.23
CA GLY A 108 8.33 32.62 -2.35
C GLY A 108 8.30 31.13 -1.96
N LYS A 109 9.13 30.69 -0.99
CA LYS A 109 9.24 29.26 -0.63
C LYS A 109 8.02 28.72 0.13
N ARG A 110 7.44 29.51 1.05
CA ARG A 110 6.23 29.11 1.80
C ARG A 110 5.00 29.07 0.88
N SER A 111 4.90 30.02 -0.06
CA SER A 111 3.88 30.00 -1.12
C SER A 111 4.01 28.75 -2.00
N ARG A 112 5.24 28.38 -2.42
CA ARG A 112 5.49 27.15 -3.19
C ARG A 112 5.11 25.90 -2.41
N PHE A 113 5.45 25.80 -1.11
CA PHE A 113 5.08 24.63 -0.29
C PHE A 113 3.56 24.50 -0.11
N LYS A 114 2.85 25.61 0.18
CA LYS A 114 1.38 25.62 0.23
C LYS A 114 0.76 25.21 -1.11
N SER A 115 1.35 25.62 -2.24
CA SER A 115 0.92 25.19 -3.57
C SER A 115 1.12 23.68 -3.79
N VAL A 116 2.25 23.12 -3.34
CA VAL A 116 2.52 21.68 -3.41
C VAL A 116 1.52 20.89 -2.57
N LEU A 117 1.24 21.34 -1.33
CA LEU A 117 0.23 20.71 -0.47
C LEU A 117 -1.16 20.75 -1.11
N LYS A 118 -1.51 21.84 -1.82
CA LYS A 118 -2.76 21.93 -2.57
C LYS A 118 -2.83 20.89 -3.70
N GLU A 119 -1.77 20.71 -4.48
CA GLU A 119 -1.74 19.66 -5.52
C GLU A 119 -1.83 18.25 -4.91
N CYS A 120 -1.19 18.01 -3.76
CA CYS A 120 -1.33 16.74 -3.03
C CYS A 120 -2.77 16.52 -2.56
N ARG A 121 -3.44 17.55 -2.03
CA ARG A 121 -4.84 17.50 -1.63
C ARG A 121 -5.76 17.13 -2.80
N GLU A 122 -5.59 17.80 -3.94
CA GLU A 122 -6.37 17.51 -5.16
C GLU A 122 -6.24 16.03 -5.56
N LEU A 123 -5.02 15.47 -5.50
CA LEU A 123 -4.77 14.05 -5.74
C LEU A 123 -5.53 13.15 -4.74
N LEU A 124 -5.47 13.47 -3.45
CA LEU A 124 -6.16 12.70 -2.41
C LEU A 124 -7.69 12.74 -2.57
N ASP A 125 -8.25 13.91 -2.91
CA ASP A 125 -9.67 14.10 -3.20
C ASP A 125 -10.12 13.21 -4.37
N MET A 126 -9.36 13.16 -5.48
CA MET A 126 -9.69 12.29 -6.62
C MET A 126 -9.48 10.81 -6.33
N LEU A 127 -8.55 10.44 -5.44
CA LEU A 127 -8.37 9.05 -4.97
C LEU A 127 -9.47 8.62 -3.98
N GLY A 128 -10.28 9.57 -3.48
CA GLY A 128 -11.28 9.35 -2.44
C GLY A 128 -10.67 9.11 -1.06
N VAL A 129 -9.40 9.43 -0.85
CA VAL A 129 -8.69 9.15 0.41
C VAL A 129 -8.93 10.29 1.41
N PRO A 130 -9.34 10.00 2.66
CA PRO A 130 -9.63 11.03 3.64
C PRO A 130 -8.37 11.81 4.04
N TRP A 131 -8.53 13.12 4.23
CA TRP A 131 -7.48 13.99 4.75
C TRP A 131 -8.05 15.04 5.70
N VAL A 132 -7.19 15.60 6.56
CA VAL A 132 -7.52 16.64 7.54
C VAL A 132 -6.52 17.79 7.42
N GLN A 133 -7.01 19.02 7.51
CA GLN A 133 -6.15 20.19 7.68
C GLN A 133 -5.83 20.38 9.16
N ALA A 134 -4.56 20.28 9.55
CA ALA A 134 -4.14 20.66 10.89
C ALA A 134 -4.28 22.18 11.09
N SER A 135 -4.62 22.60 12.31
CA SER A 135 -4.59 24.02 12.69
C SER A 135 -3.16 24.54 12.91
N GLY A 136 -2.26 23.66 13.35
CA GLY A 136 -0.84 23.93 13.59
C GLY A 136 0.02 22.83 12.99
N GLU A 137 0.81 22.16 13.82
CA GLU A 137 1.65 21.03 13.38
C GLU A 137 0.81 19.80 12.97
N ALA A 138 1.28 19.10 11.94
CA ALA A 138 0.61 17.89 11.45
C ALA A 138 0.72 16.76 12.48
N GLU A 139 1.87 16.60 13.13
CA GLU A 139 2.15 15.58 14.14
C GLU A 139 1.22 15.69 15.35
N ALA A 140 0.85 16.91 15.74
CA ALA A 140 -0.09 17.17 16.81
C ALA A 140 -1.49 16.64 16.46
N THR A 141 -1.95 16.90 15.23
CA THR A 141 -3.24 16.41 14.73
C THR A 141 -3.22 14.89 14.52
N CYS A 142 -2.11 14.34 14.02
CA CYS A 142 -1.92 12.89 13.93
C CYS A 142 -1.99 12.21 15.31
N ALA A 143 -1.31 12.76 16.32
CA ALA A 143 -1.36 12.26 17.69
C ALA A 143 -2.77 12.34 18.26
N ALA A 144 -3.52 13.41 17.98
CA ALA A 144 -4.91 13.54 18.40
C ALA A 144 -5.82 12.49 17.76
N LEU A 145 -5.68 12.23 16.45
CA LEU A 145 -6.41 11.15 15.76
C LEU A 145 -6.15 9.78 16.41
N ASN A 146 -4.91 9.51 16.80
CA ASN A 146 -4.54 8.27 17.47
C ASN A 146 -5.10 8.20 18.90
N TYR A 147 -5.03 9.30 19.65
CA TYR A 147 -5.56 9.41 21.01
C TYR A 147 -7.09 9.19 21.07
N HIS A 148 -7.83 9.72 20.09
CA HIS A 148 -9.28 9.55 19.99
C HIS A 148 -9.71 8.22 19.35
N ASN A 149 -8.78 7.28 19.14
CA ASN A 149 -9.01 5.98 18.51
C ASN A 149 -9.65 6.05 17.11
N MET A 150 -9.45 7.16 16.39
CA MET A 150 -9.89 7.30 15.00
C MET A 150 -8.93 6.57 14.04
N VAL A 151 -7.67 6.40 14.46
CA VAL A 151 -6.63 5.65 13.75
C VAL A 151 -5.84 4.79 14.74
N GLU A 152 -5.34 3.65 14.27
CA GLU A 152 -4.56 2.69 15.06
C GLU A 152 -3.14 3.20 15.37
N GLY A 153 -2.61 4.07 14.50
CA GLY A 153 -1.30 4.67 14.70
C GLY A 153 -0.97 5.74 13.66
N VAL A 154 0.22 6.31 13.79
CA VAL A 154 0.70 7.44 12.99
C VAL A 154 1.94 7.05 12.19
N ILE A 155 1.94 7.22 10.88
CA ILE A 155 3.14 7.15 10.05
C ILE A 155 3.82 8.53 10.06
N SER A 156 4.98 8.65 10.72
CA SER A 156 5.80 9.87 10.70
C SER A 156 7.29 9.55 10.91
N GLN A 157 8.15 10.43 10.37
CA GLN A 157 9.59 10.43 10.62
C GLN A 157 10.01 11.41 11.73
N ASP A 158 9.09 12.29 12.13
CA ASP A 158 9.30 13.24 13.20
C ASP A 158 8.98 12.59 14.55
N SER A 159 9.87 12.80 15.53
CA SER A 159 9.72 12.23 16.88
C SER A 159 8.81 13.06 17.79
N ASP A 160 8.47 14.28 17.38
CA ASP A 160 7.58 15.19 18.14
C ASP A 160 6.17 14.60 18.31
N VAL A 161 5.78 13.63 17.47
CA VAL A 161 4.52 12.86 17.61
C VAL A 161 4.37 12.22 19.00
N PHE A 162 5.46 11.75 19.63
CA PHE A 162 5.40 11.19 20.98
C PHE A 162 5.16 12.27 22.03
N LEU A 163 5.73 13.46 21.85
CA LEU A 163 5.55 14.59 22.76
C LEU A 163 4.11 15.12 22.69
N TYR A 164 3.51 15.12 21.50
CA TYR A 164 2.09 15.41 21.30
C TYR A 164 1.16 14.29 21.82
N GLY A 165 1.69 13.13 22.16
CA GLY A 165 0.96 12.04 22.84
C GLY A 165 0.54 10.89 21.94
N GLY A 166 1.13 10.74 20.76
CA GLY A 166 0.95 9.56 19.91
C GLY A 166 1.36 8.28 20.65
N GLN A 167 0.46 7.28 20.65
CA GLN A 167 0.65 6.02 21.34
C GLN A 167 1.35 4.98 20.47
N THR A 168 0.98 4.92 19.18
CA THR A 168 1.57 4.00 18.21
C THR A 168 2.10 4.78 17.03
N VAL A 169 3.40 4.65 16.76
CA VAL A 169 4.10 5.38 15.70
C VAL A 169 4.79 4.39 14.77
N PHE A 170 4.58 4.56 13.47
CA PHE A 170 5.21 3.81 12.41
C PHE A 170 6.24 4.68 11.71
N ARG A 171 7.48 4.23 11.71
CA ARG A 171 8.61 4.89 11.07
C ARG A 171 9.14 4.05 9.91
N ASN A 172 10.03 4.63 9.10
CA ASN A 172 10.79 3.92 8.07
C ASN A 172 9.89 3.20 7.05
N PHE A 173 8.74 3.82 6.75
CA PHE A 173 7.79 3.33 5.77
C PHE A 173 8.47 3.15 4.42
N THR A 174 8.46 1.91 3.93
CA THR A 174 9.05 1.53 2.65
C THR A 174 7.96 0.90 1.79
N ALA A 175 7.73 1.48 0.61
CA ALA A 175 6.73 1.00 -0.37
C ALA A 175 7.34 0.13 -1.48
N ASN A 176 8.48 -0.51 -1.22
CA ASN A 176 9.17 -1.32 -2.23
C ASN A 176 8.32 -2.51 -2.68
N GLN A 177 8.36 -2.80 -3.98
CA GLN A 177 7.46 -3.77 -4.61
C GLN A 177 7.65 -5.22 -4.11
N SER A 178 8.83 -5.55 -3.60
CA SER A 178 9.19 -6.89 -3.09
C SER A 178 9.00 -7.04 -1.57
N LYS A 179 9.18 -5.97 -0.78
CA LYS A 179 9.04 -5.95 0.68
C LYS A 179 8.56 -4.57 1.13
N ALA A 180 7.24 -4.43 1.33
CA ALA A 180 6.67 -3.24 1.94
C ALA A 180 6.67 -3.42 3.46
N THR A 181 7.34 -2.52 4.18
CA THR A 181 7.58 -2.65 5.63
C THR A 181 7.44 -1.31 6.33
N VAL A 182 7.20 -1.39 7.64
CA VAL A 182 7.18 -0.27 8.58
C VAL A 182 7.84 -0.71 9.88
N GLU A 183 8.41 0.23 10.63
CA GLU A 183 8.95 -0.01 11.95
C GLU A 183 7.99 0.57 13.00
N LYS A 184 7.39 -0.28 13.83
CA LYS A 184 6.42 0.09 14.85
C LYS A 184 7.13 0.42 16.15
N PHE A 185 6.74 1.55 16.74
CA PHE A 185 7.11 1.98 18.07
C PHE A 185 5.83 2.22 18.89
N SER A 186 5.83 1.80 20.15
CA SER A 186 4.69 1.97 21.05
C SER A 186 5.13 2.75 22.27
N MET A 187 4.37 3.77 22.67
CA MET A 187 4.67 4.61 23.83
C MET A 187 4.91 3.76 25.08
N HIS A 188 4.10 2.72 25.30
CA HIS A 188 4.27 1.80 26.43
C HIS A 188 5.66 1.16 26.50
N LEU A 189 6.20 0.66 25.37
CA LEU A 189 7.53 0.04 25.31
C LEU A 189 8.64 1.09 25.50
N LEU A 190 8.43 2.31 25.01
CA LEU A 190 9.34 3.44 25.25
C LEU A 190 9.39 3.78 26.74
N GLU A 191 8.24 3.88 27.41
CA GLU A 191 8.18 4.13 28.84
C GLU A 191 8.85 3.00 29.64
N GLU A 192 8.66 1.75 29.23
CA GLU A 192 9.29 0.61 29.88
C GLU A 192 10.82 0.59 29.69
N HIS A 193 11.30 0.86 28.48
CA HIS A 193 12.71 0.83 28.14
C HIS A 193 13.49 2.03 28.69
N LEU A 194 12.95 3.23 28.52
CA LEU A 194 13.60 4.47 28.95
C LEU A 194 13.33 4.78 30.42
N LYS A 195 12.25 4.24 31.01
CA LYS A 195 11.70 4.66 32.30
C LYS A 195 11.38 6.16 32.31
N LEU A 196 10.72 6.61 31.24
CA LEU A 196 10.32 8.01 31.02
C LEU A 196 8.87 8.05 30.58
N THR A 197 8.05 8.87 31.23
CA THR A 197 6.68 9.16 30.75
C THR A 197 6.72 10.17 29.60
N ARG A 198 5.57 10.45 28.97
CA ARG A 198 5.41 11.60 28.07
C ARG A 198 5.94 12.91 28.67
N GLY A 199 5.70 13.16 29.96
CA GLY A 199 6.22 14.35 30.64
C GLY A 199 7.75 14.35 30.69
N GLY A 200 8.36 13.19 30.95
CA GLY A 200 9.80 13.01 30.85
C GLY A 200 10.36 13.24 29.44
N LEU A 201 9.66 12.79 28.39
CA LEU A 201 10.07 13.01 27.01
C LEU A 201 10.03 14.49 26.60
N ILE A 202 9.04 15.26 27.07
CA ILE A 202 8.97 16.71 26.84
C ILE A 202 10.18 17.40 27.49
N LEU A 203 10.49 17.07 28.75
CA LEU A 203 11.67 17.64 29.42
C LEU A 203 12.98 17.20 28.76
N LEU A 204 13.07 15.94 28.32
CA LEU A 204 14.21 15.45 27.54
C LEU A 204 14.43 16.27 26.27
N ALA A 205 13.34 16.67 25.60
CA ALA A 205 13.40 17.49 24.40
C ALA A 205 13.88 18.92 24.66
N LEU A 206 13.50 19.52 25.79
CA LEU A 206 14.04 20.81 26.21
C LEU A 206 15.53 20.72 26.58
N LEU A 207 15.95 19.60 27.16
CA LEU A 207 17.35 19.37 27.54
C LEU A 207 18.26 19.15 26.34
N LEU A 208 17.88 18.27 25.40
CA LEU A 208 18.69 17.91 24.24
C LEU A 208 18.54 18.89 23.08
N GLY A 209 17.40 19.57 23.03
CA GLY A 209 16.98 20.44 21.95
C GLY A 209 15.97 19.77 21.02
N CYS A 210 15.03 20.58 20.53
CA CYS A 210 13.96 20.19 19.62
C CYS A 210 13.68 21.33 18.63
N ASP A 211 12.66 21.16 17.80
CA ASP A 211 12.30 22.16 16.78
C ASP A 211 11.89 23.53 17.36
N TYR A 212 11.37 23.56 18.59
CA TYR A 212 11.00 24.80 19.29
C TYR A 212 12.17 25.44 20.04
N PHE A 213 13.14 24.63 20.48
CA PHE A 213 14.33 25.08 21.18
C PHE A 213 15.56 24.30 20.69
N PRO A 214 16.17 24.68 19.55
CA PRO A 214 17.22 23.88 18.93
C PRO A 214 18.53 23.83 19.73
N ALA A 215 18.77 24.84 20.58
CA ALA A 215 20.01 24.96 21.34
C ALA A 215 20.14 23.87 22.41
N GLY A 216 19.02 23.46 23.01
CA GLY A 216 19.04 22.62 24.21
C GLY A 216 19.73 23.32 25.39
N VAL A 217 19.76 22.64 26.53
CA VAL A 217 20.47 23.12 27.72
C VAL A 217 21.97 22.87 27.54
N GLN A 218 22.76 23.93 27.61
CA GLN A 218 24.20 23.86 27.34
C GLN A 218 24.91 22.95 28.35
N GLY A 219 25.74 22.03 27.84
CA GLY A 219 26.52 21.11 28.64
C GLY A 219 25.78 19.83 29.07
N VAL A 220 24.49 19.69 28.76
CA VAL A 220 23.69 18.48 29.00
C VAL A 220 23.65 17.63 27.74
N GLY A 221 24.10 16.38 27.83
CA GLY A 221 24.06 15.41 26.73
C GLY A 221 23.00 14.33 26.94
N LYS A 222 22.79 13.48 25.93
CA LYS A 222 21.78 12.40 25.94
C LYS A 222 21.86 11.51 27.19
N ASP A 223 23.05 11.02 27.54
CA ASP A 223 23.21 10.07 28.64
C ASP A 223 22.96 10.74 30.00
N THR A 224 23.42 11.98 30.15
CA THR A 224 23.18 12.82 31.33
C THR A 224 21.70 13.12 31.52
N ALA A 225 21.00 13.52 30.46
CA ALA A 225 19.58 13.84 30.51
C ALA A 225 18.73 12.61 30.83
N VAL A 226 18.99 11.48 30.16
CA VAL A 226 18.28 10.23 30.42
C VAL A 226 18.54 9.73 31.84
N ARG A 227 19.79 9.79 32.33
CA ARG A 227 20.13 9.39 33.71
C ARG A 227 19.34 10.21 34.73
N LEU A 228 19.34 11.55 34.60
CA LEU A 228 18.58 12.42 35.49
C LEU A 228 17.10 12.04 35.53
N LEU A 229 16.48 11.93 34.35
CA LEU A 229 15.05 11.68 34.27
C LEU A 229 14.66 10.28 34.77
N ARG A 230 15.55 9.28 34.62
CA ARG A 230 15.38 7.94 35.21
C ARG A 230 15.41 8.00 36.74
N VAL A 231 16.33 8.76 37.32
CA VAL A 231 16.37 8.97 38.78
C VAL A 231 15.06 9.58 39.27
N TRP A 232 14.54 10.59 38.57
CA TRP A 232 13.26 11.21 38.90
C TRP A 232 12.09 10.23 38.78
N TYR A 233 12.06 9.43 37.72
CA TYR A 233 11.05 8.39 37.55
C TYR A 233 11.07 7.37 38.69
N GLN A 234 12.26 6.92 39.12
CA GLN A 234 12.44 5.98 40.24
C GLN A 234 12.04 6.60 41.58
N LYS A 235 12.29 7.90 41.79
CA LYS A 235 11.81 8.68 42.94
C LYS A 235 10.29 8.91 42.92
N GLY A 236 9.56 8.43 41.91
CA GLY A 236 8.11 8.56 41.78
C GLY A 236 7.64 9.84 41.08
N VAL A 237 8.54 10.66 40.55
CA VAL A 237 8.21 11.89 39.81
C VAL A 237 7.81 11.53 38.38
N LYS A 238 6.53 11.19 38.19
CA LYS A 238 5.98 10.78 36.89
C LYS A 238 5.81 11.94 35.90
N ASP A 239 5.55 13.16 36.36
CA ASP A 239 5.50 14.35 35.50
C ASP A 239 6.53 15.38 35.98
N PRO A 240 7.77 15.31 35.46
CA PRO A 240 8.81 16.30 35.75
C PRO A 240 8.34 17.74 35.56
N ASN A 241 7.54 18.01 34.52
CA ASN A 241 7.14 19.37 34.15
C ASN A 241 6.26 20.05 35.20
N ALA A 242 5.49 19.27 35.97
CA ALA A 242 4.68 19.79 37.06
C ALA A 242 5.53 20.21 38.27
N VAL A 243 6.69 19.56 38.43
CA VAL A 243 7.58 19.69 39.59
C VAL A 243 8.70 20.71 39.33
N LEU A 244 8.96 21.07 38.07
CA LEU A 244 9.98 22.07 37.70
C LEU A 244 9.81 23.39 38.49
N GLY A 245 8.58 23.89 38.67
CA GLY A 245 8.34 25.14 39.40
C GLY A 245 8.69 25.09 40.89
N SER A 246 8.49 23.95 41.55
CA SER A 246 8.79 23.78 42.98
C SER A 246 10.21 23.31 43.25
N VAL A 247 10.78 22.46 42.39
CA VAL A 247 12.10 21.84 42.58
C VAL A 247 13.24 22.69 42.03
N LEU A 248 13.04 23.49 40.97
CA LEU A 248 14.08 24.38 40.46
C LEU A 248 14.41 25.51 41.44
N TRP A 249 13.44 25.97 42.23
CA TRP A 249 13.57 27.20 43.04
C TRP A 249 13.90 27.01 44.54
N GLN A 250 13.96 25.77 45.04
CA GLN A 250 14.13 25.56 46.48
C GLN A 250 15.57 25.64 47.00
N LEU A 251 16.61 25.68 46.16
CA LEU A 251 18.00 25.83 46.62
C LEU A 251 18.84 26.64 45.62
N THR A 252 18.97 27.94 45.87
CA THR A 252 19.89 28.85 45.17
C THR A 252 21.28 28.78 45.80
N GLN A 253 22.17 27.97 45.24
CA GLN A 253 23.62 28.06 45.48
C GLN A 253 24.31 28.02 44.12
N HIS A 254 24.89 29.14 43.72
CA HIS A 254 25.58 29.29 42.43
C HIS A 254 26.81 28.38 42.39
N SER A 255 26.74 27.29 41.63
CA SER A 255 27.91 26.46 41.34
C SER A 255 28.68 26.96 40.10
N ASN A 256 29.92 26.50 39.97
CA ASN A 256 30.78 26.82 38.83
C ASN A 256 30.23 26.16 37.54
N LEU A 257 29.67 26.99 36.64
CA LEU A 257 29.21 26.60 35.30
C LEU A 257 30.32 26.11 34.35
N ASN A 258 31.56 25.92 34.78
CA ASN A 258 32.57 25.20 34.00
C ASN A 258 32.89 23.81 34.58
N ALA A 259 32.39 23.51 35.79
CA ALA A 259 32.56 22.20 36.39
C ALA A 259 31.85 21.12 35.56
N ARG A 260 32.56 20.00 35.34
CA ARG A 260 32.05 18.80 34.65
C ARG A 260 32.08 17.54 35.52
N LYS A 261 32.67 17.61 36.73
CA LYS A 261 32.84 16.46 37.63
C LYS A 261 31.51 15.80 38.00
N TRP A 262 30.45 16.61 38.18
CA TRP A 262 29.09 16.17 38.50
C TRP A 262 28.49 15.15 37.51
N LYS A 263 28.97 15.11 36.25
CA LYS A 263 28.46 14.15 35.25
C LYS A 263 28.71 12.69 35.66
N ASN A 264 29.83 12.46 36.34
CA ASN A 264 30.24 11.14 36.83
C ASN A 264 30.00 11.01 38.34
N GLY A 265 29.40 12.03 38.96
CA GLY A 265 29.08 12.05 40.37
C GLY A 265 27.90 11.14 40.72
N ASN A 266 27.53 11.16 42.00
CA ASN A 266 26.32 10.50 42.47
C ASN A 266 25.05 11.16 41.89
N ASP A 267 23.88 10.60 42.15
CA ASP A 267 22.64 11.10 41.53
C ASP A 267 22.24 12.50 42.03
N GLU A 268 22.64 12.90 43.23
CA GLU A 268 22.40 14.24 43.79
C GLU A 268 23.30 15.29 43.14
N GLU A 269 24.59 14.97 42.97
CA GLU A 269 25.56 15.81 42.26
C GLU A 269 25.16 15.99 40.80
N LEU A 270 24.71 14.91 40.15
CA LEU A 270 24.16 14.96 38.79
C LEU A 270 22.96 15.90 38.71
N GLU A 271 22.00 15.73 39.62
CA GLU A 271 20.77 16.53 39.66
C GLU A 271 21.08 18.01 39.88
N ALA A 272 21.95 18.34 40.83
CA ALA A 272 22.41 19.72 41.06
C ALA A 272 23.09 20.30 39.82
N GLY A 273 24.03 19.54 39.23
CA GLY A 273 24.78 19.97 38.06
C GLY A 273 23.91 20.24 36.84
N VAL A 274 22.86 19.43 36.59
CA VAL A 274 21.89 19.70 35.51
C VAL A 274 20.97 20.87 35.87
N ARG A 275 20.51 20.96 37.12
CA ARG A 275 19.65 22.05 37.61
C ARG A 275 20.30 23.40 37.41
N ASP A 276 21.58 23.54 37.72
CA ASP A 276 22.32 24.80 37.53
C ASP A 276 22.38 25.22 36.06
N ARG A 277 22.44 24.25 35.13
CA ARG A 277 22.39 24.54 33.68
C ARG A 277 21.01 24.95 33.21
N MET A 278 19.98 24.29 33.73
CA MET A 278 18.59 24.66 33.48
C MET A 278 18.35 26.11 33.94
N LEU A 279 18.76 26.46 35.16
CA LEU A 279 18.62 27.81 35.72
C LEU A 279 19.44 28.87 34.98
N ALA A 280 20.64 28.50 34.48
CA ALA A 280 21.46 29.37 33.66
C ALA A 280 20.97 29.51 32.21
N THR A 281 19.95 28.75 31.80
CA THR A 281 19.37 28.84 30.46
C THR A 281 18.23 29.85 30.47
N ASP A 282 18.42 30.95 29.75
CA ASP A 282 17.43 32.03 29.68
C ASP A 282 16.06 31.53 29.23
N GLY A 283 15.02 31.80 30.03
CA GLY A 283 13.64 31.44 29.73
C GLY A 283 13.22 30.01 30.11
N PHE A 284 14.13 29.19 30.66
CA PHE A 284 13.78 27.86 31.17
C PHE A 284 12.81 27.98 32.36
N PRO A 285 11.73 27.16 32.46
CA PRO A 285 11.45 25.91 31.73
C PRO A 285 10.65 26.05 30.42
N PHE A 286 10.59 27.22 29.80
CA PHE A 286 9.85 27.47 28.55
C PHE A 286 8.40 26.97 28.63
N SER A 287 7.63 27.52 29.58
CA SER A 287 6.26 27.08 29.87
C SER A 287 5.35 27.08 28.64
N ASP A 288 5.58 27.97 27.68
CA ASP A 288 4.81 28.04 26.44
C ASP A 288 5.07 26.83 25.53
N ILE A 289 6.32 26.36 25.44
CA ILE A 289 6.68 25.16 24.68
C ILE A 289 6.09 23.92 25.34
N ILE A 290 6.16 23.84 26.67
CA ILE A 290 5.54 22.74 27.43
C ILE A 290 4.03 22.72 27.20
N GLN A 291 3.36 23.88 27.25
CA GLN A 291 1.93 23.99 27.01
C GLN A 291 1.56 23.59 25.58
N GLU A 292 2.34 23.97 24.57
CA GLU A 292 2.12 23.58 23.18
C GLU A 292 2.13 22.05 23.03
N PHE A 293 3.16 21.37 23.54
CA PHE A 293 3.20 19.91 23.48
C PHE A 293 2.11 19.24 24.32
N ARG A 294 1.67 19.84 25.43
CA ARG A 294 0.61 19.30 26.30
C ARG A 294 -0.79 19.61 25.79
N ARG A 295 -0.94 20.50 24.82
CA ARG A 295 -2.22 20.91 24.26
C ARG A 295 -2.98 19.67 23.77
N ARG A 296 -4.23 19.54 24.21
CA ARG A 296 -5.15 18.53 23.69
C ARG A 296 -5.94 19.14 22.55
N LEU A 297 -5.96 18.48 21.41
CA LEU A 297 -6.78 18.86 20.28
C LEU A 297 -8.08 18.06 20.31
N ASP A 298 -9.18 18.74 20.00
CA ASP A 298 -10.48 18.11 19.80
C ASP A 298 -10.42 17.16 18.59
N PRO A 299 -11.23 16.09 18.59
CA PRO A 299 -11.27 15.19 17.45
C PRO A 299 -11.73 15.96 16.21
N PRO A 300 -11.00 15.87 15.07
CA PRO A 300 -11.46 16.49 13.84
C PRO A 300 -12.78 15.84 13.40
N SER A 301 -13.69 16.65 12.85
CA SER A 301 -14.96 16.16 12.27
C SER A 301 -14.70 15.43 10.95
N LEU A 302 -14.03 14.28 11.01
CA LEU A 302 -13.65 13.47 9.86
C LEU A 302 -14.31 12.08 9.94
N LYS A 303 -14.95 11.66 8.86
CA LYS A 303 -15.35 10.27 8.67
C LYS A 303 -14.20 9.50 8.05
N VAL A 304 -13.58 8.61 8.82
CA VAL A 304 -12.48 7.75 8.37
C VAL A 304 -13.06 6.64 7.47
N LYS A 305 -13.26 6.96 6.19
CA LYS A 305 -13.75 6.03 5.17
C LYS A 305 -13.09 6.32 3.82
N TRP A 306 -12.82 5.27 3.06
CA TRP A 306 -12.38 5.41 1.67
C TRP A 306 -13.56 5.74 0.75
N GLY A 307 -13.57 6.96 0.21
CA GLY A 307 -14.54 7.42 -0.78
C GLY A 307 -14.27 6.88 -2.19
N GLN A 308 -15.24 7.03 -3.08
CA GLN A 308 -15.16 6.58 -4.47
C GLN A 308 -14.08 7.36 -5.24
N PRO A 309 -13.09 6.67 -5.86
CA PRO A 309 -12.12 7.33 -6.74
C PRO A 309 -12.77 7.86 -8.03
N GLN A 310 -12.34 9.04 -8.47
CA GLN A 310 -12.82 9.69 -9.69
C GLN A 310 -12.03 9.21 -10.91
N PHE A 311 -12.43 8.08 -11.51
CA PHE A 311 -11.61 7.36 -12.49
C PHE A 311 -11.12 8.24 -13.66
N SER A 312 -12.05 8.83 -14.42
CA SER A 312 -11.73 9.58 -15.64
C SER A 312 -10.95 10.86 -15.35
N ASP A 313 -11.36 11.58 -14.30
CA ASP A 313 -10.73 12.84 -13.89
C ASP A 313 -9.33 12.60 -13.35
N LEU A 314 -9.12 11.53 -12.58
CA LEU A 314 -7.81 11.12 -12.09
C LEU A 314 -6.86 10.73 -13.22
N VAL A 315 -7.32 9.99 -14.23
CA VAL A 315 -6.51 9.68 -15.43
C VAL A 315 -6.09 10.97 -16.14
N ARG A 316 -7.04 11.86 -16.42
CA ARG A 316 -6.75 13.16 -17.05
C ARG A 316 -5.78 13.99 -16.22
N TRP A 317 -5.98 14.04 -14.90
CA TRP A 317 -5.13 14.78 -13.99
C TRP A 317 -3.69 14.23 -13.98
N CYS A 318 -3.52 12.91 -13.98
CA CYS A 318 -2.19 12.28 -14.06
C CYS A 318 -1.48 12.59 -15.38
N ILE A 319 -2.19 12.61 -16.51
CA ILE A 319 -1.62 13.00 -17.80
C ILE A 319 -1.11 14.44 -17.75
N ILE A 320 -1.90 15.37 -17.19
CA ILE A 320 -1.56 16.80 -17.15
C ILE A 320 -0.48 17.11 -16.10
N LYS A 321 -0.59 16.55 -14.90
CA LYS A 321 0.25 16.92 -13.74
C LYS A 321 1.48 16.05 -13.58
N LEU A 322 1.39 14.76 -13.92
CA LEU A 322 2.52 13.84 -13.83
C LEU A 322 3.17 13.57 -15.18
N GLU A 323 2.64 14.13 -16.28
CA GLU A 323 3.12 13.92 -17.65
C GLU A 323 3.12 12.44 -18.03
N TRP A 324 2.13 11.70 -17.52
CA TRP A 324 1.96 10.29 -17.85
C TRP A 324 1.37 10.12 -19.25
N GLU A 325 1.85 9.11 -19.96
CA GLU A 325 1.22 8.67 -21.20
C GLU A 325 -0.19 8.10 -20.89
N GLY A 326 -1.12 8.26 -21.83
CA GLY A 326 -2.54 7.96 -21.63
C GLY A 326 -2.81 6.52 -21.22
N ASN A 327 -2.23 5.54 -21.93
CA ASN A 327 -2.41 4.12 -21.61
C ASN A 327 -1.72 3.76 -20.30
N TYR A 328 -0.54 4.31 -20.03
CA TYR A 328 0.13 4.16 -18.74
C TYR A 328 -0.73 4.69 -17.58
N ALA A 329 -1.36 5.85 -17.74
CA ALA A 329 -2.25 6.42 -16.74
C ALA A 329 -3.45 5.50 -16.48
N VAL A 330 -4.12 5.01 -17.52
CA VAL A 330 -5.22 4.05 -17.37
C VAL A 330 -4.74 2.78 -16.65
N GLU A 331 -3.60 2.21 -17.03
CA GLU A 331 -3.03 1.01 -16.41
C GLU A 331 -2.75 1.21 -14.92
N LYS A 332 -2.22 2.37 -14.51
CA LYS A 332 -1.88 2.64 -13.10
C LYS A 332 -3.07 3.07 -12.25
N ILE A 333 -4.06 3.75 -12.83
CA ILE A 333 -5.25 4.21 -12.10
C ILE A 333 -6.30 3.11 -11.95
N SER A 334 -6.44 2.22 -12.93
CA SER A 334 -7.49 1.17 -12.89
C SER A 334 -7.46 0.31 -11.63
N PRO A 335 -6.28 -0.15 -11.13
CA PRO A 335 -6.20 -0.89 -9.86
C PRO A 335 -6.74 -0.15 -8.65
N VAL A 336 -6.74 1.20 -8.64
CA VAL A 336 -7.31 2.00 -7.54
C VAL A 336 -8.81 1.81 -7.50
N VAL A 337 -9.45 1.93 -8.67
CA VAL A 337 -10.90 1.88 -8.83
C VAL A 337 -11.40 0.46 -8.59
N THR A 338 -10.78 -0.54 -9.22
CA THR A 338 -11.17 -1.95 -9.04
C THR A 338 -10.97 -2.40 -7.60
N ARG A 339 -9.87 -1.98 -6.94
CA ARG A 339 -9.66 -2.26 -5.52
C ARG A 339 -10.73 -1.62 -4.66
N TRP A 340 -11.07 -0.34 -4.88
CA TRP A 340 -12.15 0.31 -4.15
C TRP A 340 -13.49 -0.42 -4.35
N MET A 341 -13.80 -0.88 -5.57
CA MET A 341 -15.03 -1.62 -5.87
C MET A 341 -15.14 -2.90 -5.05
N VAL A 342 -14.07 -3.70 -4.97
CA VAL A 342 -14.08 -4.98 -4.24
C VAL A 342 -13.94 -4.81 -2.72
N THR A 343 -13.38 -3.70 -2.24
CA THR A 343 -13.22 -3.41 -0.80
C THR A 343 -14.41 -2.67 -0.20
N CYS A 344 -14.92 -1.65 -0.90
CA CYS A 344 -15.88 -0.67 -0.39
C CYS A 344 -17.14 -0.52 -1.24
N GLY A 345 -17.09 -0.88 -2.52
CA GLY A 345 -18.22 -0.72 -3.44
C GLY A 345 -19.40 -1.63 -3.11
N TRP A 346 -19.15 -2.82 -2.57
CA TRP A 346 -20.18 -3.81 -2.31
C TRP A 346 -20.78 -3.72 -0.89
N TYR A 347 -21.54 -2.66 -0.62
CA TYR A 347 -22.45 -2.63 0.54
C TYR A 347 -23.89 -2.76 0.04
N GLY A 348 -24.53 -3.89 0.33
CA GLY A 348 -25.99 -4.05 0.17
C GLY A 348 -26.51 -4.05 -1.29
N GLY A 349 -25.68 -4.40 -2.27
CA GLY A 349 -26.14 -4.72 -3.62
C GLY A 349 -26.39 -3.55 -4.58
N ARG A 350 -25.85 -2.34 -4.32
CA ARG A 350 -25.96 -1.22 -5.27
C ARG A 350 -24.60 -0.64 -5.65
N ILE A 351 -23.99 -1.19 -6.70
CA ILE A 351 -22.88 -0.56 -7.44
C ILE A 351 -23.43 -0.07 -8.77
N SER A 352 -23.38 1.25 -9.01
CA SER A 352 -23.63 1.82 -10.34
C SER A 352 -22.33 1.79 -11.14
N TYR A 353 -22.13 0.74 -11.93
CA TYR A 353 -20.94 0.58 -12.78
C TYR A 353 -20.71 1.72 -13.80
N PRO A 354 -21.75 2.33 -14.41
CA PRO A 354 -21.56 3.45 -15.33
C PRO A 354 -20.85 4.65 -14.67
N ASP A 355 -21.15 4.95 -13.41
CA ASP A 355 -20.57 6.08 -12.68
C ASP A 355 -19.13 5.82 -12.26
N LEU A 356 -18.74 4.55 -12.17
CA LEU A 356 -17.37 4.12 -11.85
C LEU A 356 -16.46 4.02 -13.09
N GLY A 357 -17.06 3.97 -14.28
CA GLY A 357 -16.35 3.83 -15.54
C GLY A 357 -15.73 2.45 -15.80
N LEU A 358 -15.93 1.48 -14.91
CA LEU A 358 -15.47 0.08 -15.02
C LEU A 358 -16.57 -0.90 -14.61
N MET A 359 -16.67 -2.01 -15.34
CA MET A 359 -17.60 -3.11 -15.05
C MET A 359 -16.87 -4.46 -15.06
N PRO A 360 -17.05 -5.34 -14.05
CA PRO A 360 -16.47 -6.66 -14.07
C PRO A 360 -17.12 -7.52 -15.18
N LEU A 361 -16.30 -8.25 -15.95
CA LEU A 361 -16.76 -9.12 -17.03
C LEU A 361 -16.61 -10.61 -16.68
N SER A 362 -15.42 -11.03 -16.27
CA SER A 362 -15.11 -12.44 -15.98
C SER A 362 -13.80 -12.55 -15.20
N ILE A 363 -13.61 -13.68 -14.51
CA ILE A 363 -12.30 -14.04 -13.95
C ILE A 363 -11.50 -14.79 -15.02
N VAL A 364 -10.28 -14.34 -15.27
CA VAL A 364 -9.37 -14.93 -16.26
C VAL A 364 -8.68 -16.16 -15.68
N LYS A 365 -8.08 -16.01 -14.50
CA LYS A 365 -7.34 -17.06 -13.80
C LYS A 365 -7.17 -16.77 -12.32
N ARG A 366 -6.91 -17.82 -11.54
CA ARG A 366 -6.35 -17.69 -10.19
C ARG A 366 -4.85 -17.36 -10.28
N CYS A 367 -4.37 -16.51 -9.40
CA CYS A 367 -2.98 -16.11 -9.28
C CYS A 367 -2.58 -15.96 -7.81
N VAL A 368 -1.28 -15.80 -7.56
CA VAL A 368 -0.76 -15.46 -6.22
C VAL A 368 0.04 -14.17 -6.38
N ARG A 369 -0.31 -13.16 -5.58
CA ARG A 369 0.39 -11.87 -5.57
C ARG A 369 0.89 -11.61 -4.16
N ARG A 370 2.20 -11.56 -4.00
CA ARG A 370 2.87 -11.28 -2.70
C ARG A 370 2.41 -12.22 -1.57
N GLY A 371 2.26 -13.50 -1.89
CA GLY A 371 1.79 -14.52 -0.93
C GLY A 371 0.28 -14.53 -0.71
N VAL A 372 -0.47 -13.57 -1.26
CA VAL A 372 -1.93 -13.51 -1.15
C VAL A 372 -2.57 -14.22 -2.34
N SER A 373 -3.54 -15.10 -2.07
CA SER A 373 -4.37 -15.73 -3.11
C SER A 373 -5.25 -14.66 -3.78
N ALA A 374 -5.15 -14.56 -5.10
CA ALA A 374 -5.81 -13.54 -5.89
C ALA A 374 -6.43 -14.15 -7.16
N CYS A 375 -7.29 -13.38 -7.82
CA CYS A 375 -7.79 -13.67 -9.16
C CYS A 375 -7.50 -12.50 -10.08
N GLN A 376 -7.09 -12.82 -11.31
CA GLN A 376 -7.01 -11.83 -12.37
C GLN A 376 -8.42 -11.62 -12.93
N VAL A 377 -8.99 -10.45 -12.72
CA VAL A 377 -10.34 -10.08 -13.15
C VAL A 377 -10.23 -9.26 -14.44
N LYS A 378 -11.09 -9.57 -15.41
CA LYS A 378 -11.25 -8.82 -16.64
C LYS A 378 -12.38 -7.80 -16.48
N TRP A 379 -12.13 -6.57 -16.90
CA TRP A 379 -13.03 -5.43 -16.75
C TRP A 379 -13.31 -4.80 -18.11
N LYS A 380 -14.54 -4.35 -18.31
CA LYS A 380 -14.95 -3.49 -19.43
C LYS A 380 -14.77 -2.04 -19.04
N VAL A 381 -14.15 -1.26 -19.92
CA VAL A 381 -14.03 0.18 -19.76
C VAL A 381 -15.29 0.85 -20.30
N LEU A 382 -15.98 1.60 -19.44
CA LEU A 382 -17.23 2.31 -19.75
C LEU A 382 -17.03 3.83 -19.84
N SER A 383 -15.94 4.36 -19.27
CA SER A 383 -15.67 5.79 -19.25
C SER A 383 -15.39 6.33 -20.66
N ARG A 384 -16.25 7.26 -21.12
CA ARG A 384 -16.12 7.94 -22.41
C ARG A 384 -15.07 9.06 -22.43
N ASN A 385 -14.63 9.51 -21.25
CA ASN A 385 -13.72 10.65 -21.08
C ASN A 385 -12.25 10.25 -20.93
N LEU A 386 -11.88 9.05 -21.38
CA LEU A 386 -10.50 8.56 -21.38
C LEU A 386 -9.77 8.94 -22.70
N PRO A 387 -8.43 8.88 -22.73
CA PRO A 387 -7.67 9.08 -23.97
C PRO A 387 -8.15 8.17 -25.11
N GLU A 388 -8.10 8.64 -26.36
CA GLU A 388 -8.64 7.92 -27.54
C GLU A 388 -8.07 6.50 -27.71
N ASN A 389 -6.80 6.29 -27.36
CA ASN A 389 -6.12 5.00 -27.47
C ASN A 389 -6.32 4.07 -26.27
N SER A 390 -7.22 4.43 -25.34
CA SER A 390 -7.45 3.65 -24.12
C SER A 390 -8.00 2.26 -24.43
N PRO A 391 -7.59 1.24 -23.67
CA PRO A 391 -8.07 -0.12 -23.88
C PRO A 391 -9.58 -0.23 -23.60
N VAL A 392 -10.30 -0.97 -24.45
CA VAL A 392 -11.73 -1.27 -24.26
C VAL A 392 -11.96 -2.23 -23.08
N GLU A 393 -10.96 -3.08 -22.81
CA GLU A 393 -10.95 -4.05 -21.72
C GLU A 393 -9.60 -4.04 -21.03
N LEU A 394 -9.60 -4.21 -19.71
CA LEU A 394 -8.37 -4.26 -18.92
C LEU A 394 -8.42 -5.39 -17.89
N THR A 395 -7.28 -5.72 -17.29
CA THR A 395 -7.20 -6.73 -16.24
C THR A 395 -6.52 -6.18 -14.99
N THR A 396 -7.03 -6.55 -13.83
CA THR A 396 -6.41 -6.26 -12.52
C THR A 396 -6.36 -7.54 -11.68
N ASP A 397 -5.48 -7.57 -10.69
CA ASP A 397 -5.38 -8.69 -9.75
C ASP A 397 -6.03 -8.30 -8.43
N GLU A 398 -7.11 -8.99 -8.05
CA GLU A 398 -7.86 -8.73 -6.83
C GLU A 398 -7.78 -9.89 -5.83
N PRO A 399 -7.72 -9.63 -4.51
CA PRO A 399 -7.63 -10.67 -3.50
C PRO A 399 -8.87 -11.55 -3.50
N LEU A 400 -8.67 -12.86 -3.39
CA LEU A 400 -9.75 -13.84 -3.47
C LEU A 400 -10.82 -13.61 -2.41
N HIS A 401 -10.42 -13.28 -1.18
CA HIS A 401 -11.35 -13.06 -0.07
C HIS A 401 -12.24 -11.82 -0.30
N LEU A 402 -11.72 -10.75 -0.93
CA LEU A 402 -12.51 -9.58 -1.29
C LEU A 402 -13.49 -9.90 -2.42
N LEU A 403 -13.07 -10.67 -3.42
CA LEU A 403 -13.96 -11.11 -4.50
C LEU A 403 -15.08 -12.02 -4.00
N GLN A 404 -14.79 -12.92 -3.06
CA GLN A 404 -15.81 -13.76 -2.42
C GLN A 404 -16.89 -12.92 -1.72
N ALA A 405 -16.49 -11.84 -1.05
CA ALA A 405 -17.43 -10.95 -0.37
C ALA A 405 -18.18 -10.03 -1.33
N SER A 406 -17.51 -9.51 -2.37
CA SER A 406 -18.03 -8.44 -3.23
C SER A 406 -18.64 -8.90 -4.54
N LEU A 407 -18.15 -9.98 -5.15
CA LEU A 407 -18.58 -10.47 -6.46
C LEU A 407 -18.71 -12.01 -6.47
N PRO A 408 -19.53 -12.59 -5.58
CA PRO A 408 -19.62 -14.05 -5.43
C PRO A 408 -20.09 -14.76 -6.71
N ALA A 409 -21.07 -14.19 -7.42
CA ALA A 409 -21.60 -14.78 -8.66
C ALA A 409 -20.51 -14.92 -9.75
N LEU A 410 -19.64 -13.91 -9.89
CA LEU A 410 -18.55 -13.96 -10.86
C LEU A 410 -17.53 -15.06 -10.55
N LEU A 411 -17.33 -15.33 -9.25
CA LEU A 411 -16.45 -16.39 -8.79
C LEU A 411 -17.07 -17.77 -8.99
N GLU A 412 -18.37 -17.91 -8.75
CA GLU A 412 -19.14 -19.13 -9.00
C GLU A 412 -19.11 -19.51 -10.47
N GLU A 413 -19.44 -18.58 -11.38
CA GLU A 413 -19.36 -18.78 -12.83
C GLU A 413 -17.97 -19.27 -13.29
N PHE A 414 -16.91 -18.71 -12.70
CA PHE A 414 -15.54 -19.10 -13.01
C PHE A 414 -15.22 -20.53 -12.53
N GLU A 415 -15.62 -20.90 -11.32
CA GLU A 415 -15.40 -22.25 -10.79
C GLU A 415 -16.22 -23.30 -11.54
N GLU A 416 -17.46 -23.00 -11.89
CA GLU A 416 -18.31 -23.87 -12.73
C GLU A 416 -17.68 -24.09 -14.11
N ALA A 417 -17.22 -23.02 -14.77
CA ALA A 417 -16.55 -23.13 -16.06
C ALA A 417 -15.26 -23.96 -15.98
N LYS A 418 -14.52 -23.86 -14.87
CA LYS A 418 -13.32 -24.65 -14.61
C LYS A 418 -13.65 -26.12 -14.33
N ALA A 419 -14.70 -26.40 -13.57
CA ALA A 419 -15.20 -27.76 -13.32
C ALA A 419 -15.66 -28.43 -14.61
N ALA A 420 -16.43 -27.73 -15.45
CA ALA A 420 -16.88 -28.22 -16.75
C ALA A 420 -15.72 -28.57 -17.70
N LYS A 421 -14.63 -27.77 -17.68
CA LYS A 421 -13.40 -28.07 -18.45
C LYS A 421 -12.68 -29.32 -17.93
N LYS A 422 -12.61 -29.52 -16.61
CA LYS A 422 -12.03 -30.75 -16.02
C LYS A 422 -12.83 -32.00 -16.41
N VAL A 423 -14.16 -31.92 -16.42
CA VAL A 423 -15.02 -33.04 -16.85
C VAL A 423 -14.75 -33.37 -18.33
N LYS A 424 -14.71 -32.38 -19.23
CA LYS A 424 -14.38 -32.61 -20.65
C LYS A 424 -12.98 -33.20 -20.86
N GLY A 425 -11.99 -32.76 -20.07
CA GLY A 425 -10.63 -33.32 -20.11
C GLY A 425 -10.58 -34.79 -19.67
N SER A 426 -11.31 -35.15 -18.60
CA SER A 426 -11.38 -36.53 -18.11
C SER A 426 -12.08 -37.48 -19.09
N TYR A 427 -13.14 -37.02 -19.77
CA TYR A 427 -13.80 -37.82 -20.82
C TYR A 427 -12.92 -37.95 -22.08
N GLY A 428 -12.19 -36.89 -22.48
CA GLY A 428 -11.23 -36.93 -23.59
C GLY A 428 -10.04 -37.86 -23.33
N GLU A 429 -9.44 -37.79 -22.14
CA GLU A 429 -8.36 -38.70 -21.74
C GLU A 429 -8.85 -40.15 -21.56
N LYS A 430 -10.04 -40.37 -20.98
CA LYS A 430 -10.62 -41.72 -20.89
C LYS A 430 -10.95 -42.30 -22.27
N LEU A 431 -11.40 -41.50 -23.25
CA LEU A 431 -11.58 -41.95 -24.63
C LEU A 431 -10.24 -42.29 -25.29
N ILE A 432 -9.22 -41.44 -25.13
CA ILE A 432 -7.89 -41.65 -25.74
C ILE A 432 -7.16 -42.86 -25.12
N VAL A 433 -7.34 -43.11 -23.82
CA VAL A 433 -6.77 -44.29 -23.15
C VAL A 433 -7.54 -45.57 -23.51
N ARG A 434 -8.86 -45.52 -23.73
CA ARG A 434 -9.63 -46.68 -24.24
C ARG A 434 -9.42 -46.98 -25.73
N LEU A 435 -9.10 -45.97 -26.55
CA LEU A 435 -8.75 -46.15 -27.96
C LEU A 435 -7.33 -46.68 -28.20
N LYS A 436 -6.51 -46.82 -27.14
CA LYS A 436 -5.22 -47.51 -27.17
C LYS A 436 -5.31 -49.03 -26.90
N MET A 437 -6.50 -49.62 -26.99
CA MET A 437 -6.68 -51.07 -26.96
C MET A 437 -6.49 -51.65 -28.38
N THR A 438 -5.29 -52.17 -28.61
CA THR A 438 -4.99 -53.37 -29.41
C THR A 438 -5.83 -53.58 -30.70
N LEU A 439 -5.48 -52.88 -31.77
CA LEU A 439 -5.71 -53.40 -33.12
C LEU A 439 -4.64 -54.47 -33.40
N HIS A 440 -4.95 -55.73 -33.06
CA HIS A 440 -4.22 -56.85 -33.63
C HIS A 440 -4.53 -56.93 -35.14
N PRO A 441 -3.54 -57.10 -36.02
CA PRO A 441 -3.79 -57.27 -37.44
C PRO A 441 -4.57 -58.58 -37.66
N VAL A 442 -5.81 -58.48 -38.12
CA VAL A 442 -6.56 -59.62 -38.64
C VAL A 442 -6.05 -59.88 -40.05
N VAL A 443 -5.25 -60.93 -40.21
CA VAL A 443 -4.78 -61.41 -41.52
C VAL A 443 -5.85 -62.33 -42.10
N TYR A 444 -6.61 -61.86 -43.09
CA TYR A 444 -7.38 -62.75 -43.96
C TYR A 444 -6.41 -63.37 -44.98
N LYS A 445 -6.25 -64.69 -44.92
CA LYS A 445 -5.64 -65.45 -46.02
C LYS A 445 -6.75 -65.83 -46.98
N ASP A 446 -6.87 -65.11 -48.09
CA ASP A 446 -7.13 -65.76 -49.36
C ASP A 446 -6.60 -64.93 -50.54
N LEU A 447 -5.86 -65.62 -51.40
CA LEU A 447 -5.40 -65.26 -52.76
C LEU A 447 -4.80 -63.85 -53.01
N ASN A 448 -3.46 -63.81 -52.97
CA ASN A 448 -2.56 -62.92 -53.73
C ASN A 448 -2.84 -61.41 -53.72
N HIS A 449 -2.78 -60.71 -52.57
CA HIS A 449 -2.22 -59.34 -52.43
C HIS A 449 -2.14 -58.95 -50.94
N GLN A 450 -1.06 -58.25 -50.51
CA GLN A 450 -0.98 -57.66 -49.17
C GLN A 450 -1.82 -56.37 -49.13
N ILE A 451 -2.88 -56.34 -48.31
CA ILE A 451 -3.71 -55.15 -48.08
C ILE A 451 -3.34 -54.54 -46.73
N MET A 452 -2.96 -53.27 -46.72
CA MET A 452 -2.65 -52.51 -45.49
C MET A 452 -3.82 -51.56 -45.18
N PHE A 453 -4.45 -51.73 -44.02
CA PHE A 453 -5.51 -50.83 -43.54
C PHE A 453 -4.90 -49.70 -42.71
N ILE A 454 -5.19 -48.44 -43.05
CA ILE A 454 -4.85 -47.27 -42.23
C ILE A 454 -6.15 -46.55 -41.88
N PRO A 455 -6.65 -46.65 -40.64
CA PRO A 455 -7.84 -45.91 -40.23
C PRO A 455 -7.51 -44.42 -40.08
N GLN A 456 -8.23 -43.55 -40.78
CA GLN A 456 -8.26 -42.11 -40.48
C GLN A 456 -9.54 -41.77 -39.73
N VAL A 457 -9.38 -41.21 -38.53
CA VAL A 457 -10.48 -40.75 -37.68
C VAL A 457 -10.64 -39.25 -37.90
N HIS A 458 -11.78 -38.81 -38.43
CA HIS A 458 -12.10 -37.39 -38.52
C HIS A 458 -12.93 -36.94 -37.29
N PRO A 459 -12.70 -35.72 -36.77
CA PRO A 459 -13.52 -35.17 -35.69
C PRO A 459 -14.95 -34.90 -36.19
N PRO A 460 -15.98 -34.97 -35.30
CA PRO A 460 -17.37 -34.81 -35.69
C PRO A 460 -17.64 -33.40 -36.23
N GLY A 461 -18.02 -33.32 -37.51
CA GLY A 461 -18.56 -32.11 -38.13
C GLY A 461 -19.97 -31.82 -37.62
N LYS A 462 -20.29 -30.53 -37.41
CA LYS A 462 -21.63 -30.08 -36.98
C LYS A 462 -22.68 -30.46 -38.04
N LEU A 463 -23.54 -31.41 -37.73
CA LEU A 463 -24.81 -31.64 -38.43
C LEU A 463 -26.00 -31.22 -37.55
N LEU A 464 -26.98 -30.62 -38.21
CA LEU A 464 -28.13 -29.89 -37.65
C LEU A 464 -29.07 -30.78 -36.82
N GLN A 465 -29.64 -30.12 -35.80
CA GLN A 465 -30.74 -30.49 -34.89
C GLN A 465 -31.52 -31.79 -35.17
N GLY A 466 -31.45 -32.72 -34.20
CA GLY A 466 -32.37 -33.86 -34.06
C GLY A 466 -31.84 -34.84 -33.00
N LYS A 467 -32.68 -35.31 -32.08
CA LYS A 467 -32.31 -36.20 -30.96
C LYS A 467 -31.72 -37.54 -31.44
N LEU A 468 -30.39 -37.64 -31.57
CA LEU A 468 -29.60 -38.88 -31.58
C LEU A 468 -28.15 -38.49 -31.24
N LYS A 469 -27.68 -38.82 -30.03
CA LYS A 469 -26.45 -38.22 -29.48
C LYS A 469 -25.14 -38.90 -29.86
N ASP A 470 -25.12 -40.13 -30.36
CA ASP A 470 -23.85 -40.84 -30.56
C ASP A 470 -23.88 -41.76 -31.79
N LEU A 471 -23.58 -41.19 -32.96
CA LEU A 471 -23.31 -41.95 -34.19
C LEU A 471 -21.84 -41.76 -34.56
N LEU A 472 -21.07 -42.85 -34.64
CA LEU A 472 -19.72 -42.83 -35.19
C LEU A 472 -19.78 -43.36 -36.63
N ILE A 473 -19.42 -42.51 -37.59
CA ILE A 473 -19.30 -42.89 -39.00
C ILE A 473 -17.84 -43.17 -39.28
N VAL A 474 -17.52 -44.42 -39.61
CA VAL A 474 -16.16 -44.82 -40.01
C VAL A 474 -16.16 -45.03 -41.52
N GLN A 475 -15.37 -44.22 -42.21
CA GLN A 475 -15.21 -44.31 -43.67
C GLN A 475 -13.96 -45.13 -43.98
N CYS A 476 -14.15 -46.26 -44.67
CA CYS A 476 -13.07 -47.16 -45.06
C CYS A 476 -12.77 -46.97 -46.55
N LEU A 477 -11.52 -46.66 -46.87
CA LEU A 477 -11.03 -46.52 -48.25
C LEU A 477 -10.07 -47.67 -48.56
N LEU A 478 -10.35 -48.41 -49.65
CA LEU A 478 -9.49 -49.49 -50.14
C LEU A 478 -8.70 -49.02 -51.35
N TRP A 479 -7.37 -49.16 -51.31
CA TRP A 479 -6.45 -48.67 -52.33
C TRP A 479 -5.80 -49.84 -53.08
N ASN A 480 -5.63 -49.71 -54.41
CA ASN A 480 -4.77 -50.62 -55.19
C ASN A 480 -3.27 -50.23 -55.02
N PRO A 481 -2.28 -51.08 -55.35
CA PRO A 481 -0.86 -50.73 -55.31
C PRO A 481 -0.49 -49.49 -56.15
N CYS A 482 -1.30 -49.14 -57.16
CA CYS A 482 -1.15 -47.91 -57.96
C CYS A 482 -1.81 -46.67 -57.34
N ARG A 483 -2.24 -46.71 -56.06
CA ARG A 483 -2.85 -45.59 -55.31
C ARG A 483 -4.19 -45.06 -55.86
N GLN A 484 -4.97 -45.91 -56.51
CA GLN A 484 -6.35 -45.60 -56.89
C GLN A 484 -7.33 -46.22 -55.89
N ILE A 485 -8.39 -45.46 -55.56
CA ILE A 485 -9.45 -45.90 -54.64
C ILE A 485 -10.36 -46.89 -55.38
N LEU A 486 -10.41 -48.13 -54.90
CA LEU A 486 -11.23 -49.21 -55.48
C LEU A 486 -12.62 -49.32 -54.84
N PHE A 487 -12.75 -48.99 -53.55
CA PHE A 487 -13.99 -49.08 -52.79
C PHE A 487 -14.10 -47.98 -51.74
N ILE A 488 -15.32 -47.50 -51.54
CA ILE A 488 -15.71 -46.66 -50.40
C ILE A 488 -16.82 -47.39 -49.66
N GLY A 489 -16.56 -47.78 -48.41
CA GLY A 489 -17.57 -48.31 -47.50
C GLY A 489 -17.76 -47.36 -46.32
N CYS A 490 -19.00 -47.17 -45.88
CA CYS A 490 -19.33 -46.49 -44.63
C CYS A 490 -19.87 -47.51 -43.65
N MET A 491 -19.22 -47.64 -42.48
CA MET A 491 -19.76 -48.37 -41.34
C MET A 491 -20.38 -47.38 -40.36
N ILE A 492 -21.63 -47.61 -40.00
CA ILE A 492 -22.34 -46.85 -38.97
C ILE A 492 -22.36 -47.68 -37.69
N LEU A 493 -21.67 -47.19 -36.67
CA LEU A 493 -21.64 -47.80 -35.34
C LEU A 493 -22.46 -46.93 -34.39
N MET A 494 -23.46 -47.54 -33.74
CA MET A 494 -24.14 -46.93 -32.60
C MET A 494 -23.46 -47.35 -31.31
N VAL A 495 -23.34 -46.41 -30.38
CA VAL A 495 -22.83 -46.65 -29.03
C VAL A 495 -24.03 -46.78 -28.10
N GLU A 496 -24.34 -47.99 -27.66
CA GLU A 496 -25.28 -48.16 -26.56
C GLU A 496 -24.56 -47.97 -25.22
N SER A 497 -25.27 -47.34 -24.28
CA SER A 497 -24.86 -47.05 -22.91
C SER A 497 -24.49 -48.33 -22.16
N GLY A 498 -23.24 -48.75 -22.32
CA GLY A 498 -22.69 -50.02 -21.85
C GLY A 498 -21.36 -50.40 -22.51
N GLY A 499 -20.99 -49.77 -23.63
CA GLY A 499 -19.67 -49.94 -24.26
C GLY A 499 -19.57 -51.14 -25.22
N LEU A 500 -20.70 -51.75 -25.59
CA LEU A 500 -20.78 -52.67 -26.73
C LEU A 500 -21.22 -51.88 -27.97
N PHE A 501 -20.49 -52.09 -29.07
CA PHE A 501 -20.83 -51.51 -30.37
C PHE A 501 -21.60 -52.54 -31.18
N THR A 502 -22.79 -52.19 -31.66
CA THR A 502 -23.57 -53.00 -32.60
C THR A 502 -23.43 -52.42 -34.01
N CYS A 503 -22.94 -53.25 -34.95
CA CYS A 503 -22.89 -52.88 -36.36
C CYS A 503 -24.31 -52.95 -36.94
N LEU A 504 -24.82 -51.82 -37.44
CA LEU A 504 -26.21 -51.73 -37.93
C LEU A 504 -26.34 -51.94 -39.44
N GLY A 505 -25.23 -52.07 -40.17
CA GLY A 505 -25.25 -52.39 -41.59
C GLY A 505 -24.00 -51.93 -42.33
N GLU A 506 -23.72 -52.60 -43.44
CA GLU A 506 -22.65 -52.30 -44.38
C GLU A 506 -23.28 -51.84 -45.71
N VAL A 507 -22.89 -50.67 -46.21
CA VAL A 507 -23.21 -50.27 -47.59
C VAL A 507 -21.91 -50.29 -48.38
N VAL A 508 -21.79 -51.27 -49.26
CA VAL A 508 -20.65 -51.42 -50.16
C VAL A 508 -21.07 -50.97 -51.55
N THR A 509 -20.54 -49.83 -52.00
CA THR A 509 -20.69 -49.39 -53.39
C THR A 509 -19.38 -49.57 -54.13
N ARG A 510 -19.41 -50.38 -55.19
CA ARG A 510 -18.31 -50.52 -56.13
C ARG A 510 -18.32 -49.29 -57.05
N LEU A 511 -17.25 -48.51 -57.03
CA LEU A 511 -17.09 -47.44 -58.01
C LEU A 511 -16.74 -48.08 -59.37
N PRO A 512 -17.27 -47.58 -60.50
CA PRO A 512 -16.94 -48.09 -61.83
C PRO A 512 -15.46 -47.91 -62.18
#